data_AF-A0A527J326-F1
#
_entry.id   AF-A0A527J326-F1
#
_cell.length_a   1.000
_cell.length_b   1.000
_cell.length_c   1.000
_cell.angle_alpha   90.00
_cell.angle_beta   90.00
_cell.angle_gamma   90.00
#
_symmetry.space_group_name_H-M   'P 1'
#
loop_
_entity.id
_entity.type
_entity.pdbx_description
1 polymer ?
#
loop_
_entity_poly.entity_id
_entity_poly.type
_entity_poly.pdbx_seq_one_letter_code
_entity_poly.pdbx_strand_id
1 'polypeptide(L)'
;MSISMKEATAVSAIADLLYDFLPGSGNSRTAFPLAANEVGVGEFWQQGSKLPSLVQLLTATLEHRRNRFCPLINAIVRQSLTWRRGRGEPLMREEIEQLNTLLRGGSFRIPELTDDSFLNMLPVRNPAPVQKPIAGKPTAAQVSLLSQQLLEVSKLAPQPRGYAFEKFLHDLFAAYNLAPRGSFRLTGEQIDGSFALEGETYLLEAKWQNEYSGIC
;
A
#
# COMPACT_ATOMS: atom_id res chain seq x y z
N MET A 1 -15.81 18.49 20.65
CA MET A 1 -17.01 17.98 19.95
C MET A 1 -16.75 16.54 19.60
N SER A 2 -17.69 15.63 19.76
CA SER A 2 -17.51 14.24 19.32
C SER A 2 -17.45 14.18 17.80
N ILE A 3 -16.52 13.38 17.27
CA ILE A 3 -16.42 13.12 15.83
C ILE A 3 -17.58 12.24 15.36
N SER A 4 -18.02 12.45 14.13
CA SER A 4 -19.00 11.57 13.48
C SER A 4 -18.38 10.24 13.07
N MET A 5 -19.20 9.20 12.88
CA MET A 5 -18.71 7.90 12.42
C MET A 5 -18.02 7.97 11.04
N LYS A 6 -18.45 8.89 10.17
CA LYS A 6 -17.78 9.13 8.87
C LYS A 6 -16.37 9.67 9.07
N GLU A 7 -16.20 10.60 10.00
CA GLU A 7 -14.90 11.19 10.31
C GLU A 7 -14.00 10.20 11.02
N ALA A 8 -14.53 9.38 11.93
CA ALA A 8 -13.77 8.31 12.57
C ALA A 8 -13.19 7.32 11.55
N THR A 9 -14.02 6.85 10.61
CA THR A 9 -13.56 5.97 9.52
C THR A 9 -12.53 6.66 8.62
N ALA A 10 -12.74 7.94 8.29
CA ALA A 10 -11.79 8.71 7.50
C ALA A 10 -10.45 8.88 8.24
N VAL A 11 -10.46 9.14 9.55
CA VAL A 11 -9.26 9.28 10.37
C VAL A 11 -8.44 8.00 10.38
N SER A 12 -9.08 6.83 10.58
CA SER A 12 -8.37 5.55 10.54
C SER A 12 -7.70 5.32 9.18
N ALA A 13 -8.43 5.50 8.08
CA ALA A 13 -7.89 5.32 6.74
C ALA A 13 -6.77 6.33 6.40
N ILE A 14 -6.90 7.58 6.86
CA ILE A 14 -5.86 8.60 6.71
C ILE A 14 -4.63 8.21 7.54
N ALA A 15 -4.80 7.71 8.76
CA ALA A 15 -3.69 7.28 9.61
C ALA A 15 -2.92 6.11 8.98
N ASP A 16 -3.62 5.13 8.40
CA ASP A 16 -3.01 4.01 7.70
C ASP A 16 -2.16 4.48 6.52
N LEU A 17 -2.69 5.37 5.68
CA LEU A 17 -1.96 5.95 4.55
C LEU A 17 -0.75 6.78 5.00
N LEU A 18 -0.94 7.62 6.02
CA LEU A 18 0.13 8.47 6.54
C LEU A 18 1.19 7.68 7.28
N TYR A 19 0.93 6.45 7.72
CA TYR A 19 1.89 5.67 8.51
C TYR A 19 3.28 5.68 7.88
N ASP A 20 3.42 5.48 6.58
CA ASP A 20 4.73 5.45 5.91
C ASP A 20 5.32 6.84 5.57
N PHE A 21 4.64 7.93 5.90
CA PHE A 21 5.07 9.29 5.51
C PHE A 21 6.17 9.83 6.42
N LEU A 22 6.09 9.54 7.73
CA LEU A 22 7.03 10.05 8.73
C LEU A 22 7.32 9.01 9.82
N PRO A 23 8.46 9.09 10.51
CA PRO A 23 8.71 8.27 11.69
C PRO A 23 7.93 8.78 12.91
N GLY A 24 7.59 7.87 13.82
CA GLY A 24 6.95 8.21 15.11
C GLY A 24 7.92 8.70 16.18
N SER A 25 9.22 8.41 16.04
CA SER A 25 10.31 8.85 16.93
C SER A 25 11.67 8.63 16.24
N GLY A 26 12.77 9.09 16.84
CA GLY A 26 14.14 8.79 16.39
C GLY A 26 14.70 9.70 15.29
N ASN A 27 13.92 10.66 14.79
CA ASN A 27 14.40 11.69 13.87
C ASN A 27 14.19 13.08 14.49
N SER A 28 15.28 13.84 14.57
CA SER A 28 15.32 15.18 15.17
C SER A 28 14.93 16.31 14.21
N ARG A 29 14.72 16.03 12.93
CA ARG A 29 14.31 17.03 11.91
C ARG A 29 12.91 16.81 11.34
N THR A 30 12.51 15.57 11.11
CA THR A 30 11.23 15.24 10.44
C THR A 30 10.57 14.03 11.10
N ALA A 31 9.50 14.25 11.85
CA ALA A 31 8.77 13.21 12.57
C ALA A 31 7.34 13.69 12.87
N PHE A 32 6.41 12.76 13.07
CA PHE A 32 5.04 13.10 13.46
C PHE A 32 4.91 14.06 14.64
N PRO A 33 5.61 13.87 15.78
CA PRO A 33 5.56 14.82 16.88
C PRO A 33 6.07 16.22 16.50
N LEU A 34 7.03 16.32 15.57
CA LEU A 34 7.57 17.60 15.12
C LEU A 34 6.56 18.34 14.22
N ALA A 35 5.91 17.64 13.29
CA ALA A 35 4.81 18.19 12.48
C ALA A 35 3.62 18.63 13.35
N ALA A 36 3.30 17.85 14.38
CA ALA A 36 2.26 18.20 15.33
C ALA A 36 2.62 19.46 16.15
N ASN A 37 3.87 19.59 16.60
CA ASN A 37 4.35 20.76 17.33
C ASN A 37 4.35 22.04 16.47
N GLU A 38 4.73 21.95 15.19
CA GLU A 38 4.72 23.07 14.25
C GLU A 38 3.33 23.73 14.14
N VAL A 39 2.29 22.91 14.20
CA VAL A 39 0.89 23.35 14.08
C VAL A 39 0.24 23.68 15.44
N GLY A 40 0.94 23.41 16.54
CA GLY A 40 0.47 23.63 17.91
C GLY A 40 -0.49 22.56 18.42
N VAL A 41 -0.38 21.32 17.91
CA VAL A 41 -1.19 20.14 18.32
C VAL A 41 -0.33 18.99 18.85
N GLY A 42 0.96 19.25 19.15
CA GLY A 42 1.89 18.24 19.65
C GLY A 42 1.52 17.66 21.02
N GLU A 43 0.70 18.36 21.81
CA GLU A 43 0.15 17.87 23.08
C GLU A 43 -0.70 16.60 22.92
N PHE A 44 -1.26 16.38 21.73
CA PHE A 44 -2.09 15.20 21.43
C PHE A 44 -1.25 13.99 20.98
N TRP A 45 0.07 14.15 20.81
CA TRP A 45 0.95 13.04 20.46
C TRP A 45 1.30 12.22 21.70
N GLN A 46 0.82 10.99 21.75
CA GLN A 46 1.18 10.04 22.81
C GLN A 46 2.38 9.20 22.40
N GLN A 47 3.32 8.98 23.33
CA GLN A 47 4.43 8.07 23.10
C GLN A 47 3.95 6.61 23.16
N GLY A 48 4.37 5.79 22.20
CA GLY A 48 3.93 4.39 22.10
C GLY A 48 3.96 3.88 20.66
N SER A 49 3.07 2.93 20.36
CA SER A 49 2.90 2.40 19.01
C SER A 49 2.48 3.50 18.04
N LYS A 50 3.25 3.65 16.96
CA LYS A 50 3.12 4.74 15.99
C LYS A 50 1.72 4.92 15.40
N LEU A 51 1.08 3.82 14.98
CA LEU A 51 -0.25 3.88 14.35
C LEU A 51 -1.33 4.32 15.37
N PRO A 52 -1.47 3.70 16.56
CA PRO A 52 -2.35 4.21 17.61
C PRO A 52 -2.10 5.68 17.98
N SER A 53 -0.84 6.09 18.12
CA SER A 53 -0.49 7.49 18.42
C SER A 53 -0.93 8.46 17.32
N LEU A 54 -0.82 8.05 16.05
CA LEU A 54 -1.25 8.84 14.91
C LEU A 54 -2.77 8.95 14.82
N VAL A 55 -3.50 7.84 15.01
CA VAL A 55 -4.97 7.84 15.07
C VAL A 55 -5.45 8.75 16.21
N GLN A 56 -4.83 8.66 17.39
CA GLN A 56 -5.13 9.52 18.52
C GLN A 56 -4.86 11.00 18.23
N LEU A 57 -3.71 11.31 17.61
CA LEU A 57 -3.34 12.67 17.23
C LEU A 57 -4.40 13.29 16.31
N LEU A 58 -4.78 12.56 15.25
CA LEU A 58 -5.77 13.03 14.28
C LEU A 58 -7.16 13.16 14.91
N THR A 59 -7.58 12.18 15.71
CA THR A 59 -8.86 12.18 16.43
C THR A 59 -8.96 13.36 17.38
N ALA A 60 -7.99 13.52 18.29
CA ALA A 60 -7.96 14.61 19.26
C ALA A 60 -7.87 15.98 18.58
N THR A 61 -7.15 16.08 17.45
CA THR A 61 -7.12 17.31 16.65
C THR A 61 -8.51 17.65 16.11
N LEU A 62 -9.30 16.69 15.62
CA LEU A 62 -10.66 16.96 15.17
C LEU A 62 -11.62 17.30 16.33
N GLU A 63 -11.47 16.65 17.48
CA GLU A 63 -12.35 16.84 18.63
C GLU A 63 -12.14 18.19 19.33
N HIS A 64 -10.88 18.62 19.46
CA HIS A 64 -10.50 19.79 20.25
C HIS A 64 -10.06 20.99 19.40
N ARG A 65 -9.43 20.78 18.24
CA ARG A 65 -8.84 21.84 17.40
C ARG A 65 -9.05 21.60 15.91
N ARG A 66 -10.32 21.46 15.50
CA ARG A 66 -10.71 21.08 14.14
C ARG A 66 -10.10 21.97 13.04
N ASN A 67 -9.94 23.26 13.31
CA ASN A 67 -9.30 24.22 12.40
C ASN A 67 -7.81 23.93 12.15
N ARG A 68 -7.15 23.17 13.01
CA ARG A 68 -5.74 22.77 12.90
C ARG A 68 -5.55 21.44 12.18
N PHE A 69 -6.62 20.71 11.87
CA PHE A 69 -6.54 19.44 11.17
C PHE A 69 -5.93 19.58 9.76
N CYS A 70 -6.45 20.47 8.92
CA CYS A 70 -5.90 20.70 7.59
C CYS A 70 -4.43 21.18 7.62
N PRO A 71 -4.06 22.17 8.47
CA PRO A 71 -2.66 22.54 8.68
C PRO A 71 -1.77 21.37 9.13
N LEU A 72 -2.26 20.49 10.00
CA LEU A 72 -1.51 19.30 10.46
C LEU A 72 -1.17 18.37 9.31
N ILE A 73 -2.16 18.01 8.49
CA ILE A 73 -1.95 17.15 7.32
C ILE A 73 -0.95 17.80 6.34
N ASN A 74 -1.05 19.11 6.12
CA ASN A 74 -0.12 19.85 5.26
C ASN A 74 1.31 19.81 5.82
N ALA A 75 1.49 20.04 7.13
CA ALA A 75 2.79 19.94 7.80
C ALA A 75 3.39 18.53 7.69
N ILE A 76 2.57 17.48 7.87
CA ILE A 76 3.00 16.09 7.71
C ILE A 76 3.51 15.84 6.28
N VAL A 77 2.77 16.26 5.26
CA VAL A 77 3.17 16.11 3.85
C VAL A 77 4.45 16.90 3.54
N ARG A 78 4.59 18.13 4.05
CA ARG A 78 5.80 18.94 3.87
C ARG A 78 7.04 18.28 4.47
N GLN A 79 6.91 17.77 5.69
CA GLN A 79 8.01 17.07 6.35
C GLN A 79 8.31 15.73 5.67
N SER A 80 7.29 15.03 5.16
CA SER A 80 7.49 13.75 4.46
C SER A 80 8.30 13.93 3.18
N LEU A 81 8.07 15.00 2.40
CA LEU A 81 8.86 15.33 1.21
C LEU A 81 10.37 15.43 1.53
N THR A 82 10.71 15.99 2.68
CA THR A 82 12.12 16.13 3.12
C THR A 82 12.67 14.81 3.62
N TRP A 83 11.92 14.09 4.45
CA TRP A 83 12.35 12.82 5.04
C TRP A 83 12.56 11.74 3.99
N ARG A 84 11.57 11.56 3.11
CA ARG A 84 11.56 10.55 2.04
C ARG A 84 12.63 10.78 0.99
N ARG A 85 12.93 12.04 0.68
CA ARG A 85 14.06 12.40 -0.21
C ARG A 85 15.40 11.92 0.35
N GLY A 86 15.61 11.99 1.67
CA GLY A 86 16.83 11.50 2.32
C GLY A 86 16.97 9.97 2.29
N ARG A 87 15.87 9.23 2.10
CA ARG A 87 15.84 7.75 2.08
C ARG A 87 15.83 7.15 0.68
N GLY A 88 15.63 7.96 -0.36
CA GLY A 88 15.50 7.49 -1.74
C GLY A 88 14.12 6.93 -2.11
N GLU A 89 13.11 7.11 -1.26
CA GLU A 89 11.72 6.66 -1.49
C GLU A 89 10.79 7.87 -1.60
N PRO A 90 10.78 8.62 -2.71
CA PRO A 90 10.07 9.89 -2.79
C PRO A 90 8.55 9.72 -2.62
N LEU A 91 7.89 10.78 -2.16
CA LEU A 91 6.44 10.83 -2.03
C LEU A 91 5.80 10.84 -3.42
N MET A 92 4.87 9.93 -3.67
CA MET A 92 4.28 9.70 -4.98
C MET A 92 2.99 10.49 -5.18
N ARG A 93 2.65 10.82 -6.44
CA ARG A 93 1.38 11.50 -6.76
C ARG A 93 0.17 10.70 -6.31
N GLU A 94 0.18 9.39 -6.51
CA GLU A 94 -0.95 8.51 -6.19
C GLU A 94 -1.26 8.50 -4.69
N GLU A 95 -0.22 8.58 -3.85
CA GLU A 95 -0.37 8.67 -2.39
C GLU A 95 -1.09 9.98 -1.99
N ILE A 96 -0.79 11.10 -2.66
CA ILE A 96 -1.45 12.39 -2.42
C ILE A 96 -2.88 12.40 -2.98
N GLU A 97 -3.12 11.81 -4.14
CA GLU A 97 -4.47 11.68 -4.71
C GLU A 97 -5.39 10.79 -3.84
N GLN A 98 -4.84 9.70 -3.30
CA GLN A 98 -5.53 8.84 -2.34
C GLN A 98 -5.85 9.63 -1.06
N LEU A 99 -4.88 10.40 -0.53
CA LEU A 99 -5.09 11.28 0.62
C LEU A 99 -6.21 12.30 0.35
N ASN A 100 -6.22 12.95 -0.81
CA ASN A 100 -7.27 13.90 -1.21
C ASN A 100 -8.66 13.25 -1.32
N THR A 101 -8.71 11.97 -1.69
CA THR A 101 -9.97 11.22 -1.76
C THR A 101 -10.50 10.91 -0.36
N LEU A 102 -9.62 10.47 0.55
CA LEU A 102 -9.98 10.22 1.95
C LEU A 102 -10.40 11.50 2.68
N LEU A 103 -9.68 12.60 2.47
CA LEU A 103 -10.03 13.91 3.03
C LEU A 103 -11.42 14.37 2.57
N ARG A 104 -11.73 14.22 1.28
CA ARG A 104 -13.08 14.52 0.75
C ARG A 104 -14.16 13.66 1.40
N GLY A 105 -13.90 12.38 1.65
CA GLY A 105 -14.81 11.49 2.38
C GLY A 105 -15.11 11.98 3.80
N GLY A 106 -14.12 12.58 4.47
CA GLY A 106 -14.27 13.24 5.77
C GLY A 106 -14.80 14.67 5.72
N SER A 107 -15.21 15.19 4.54
CA SER A 107 -15.60 16.59 4.32
C SER A 107 -14.48 17.61 4.56
N PHE A 108 -13.22 17.20 4.41
CA PHE A 108 -12.04 18.06 4.46
C PHE A 108 -11.52 18.36 3.05
N ARG A 109 -11.07 19.60 2.84
CA ARG A 109 -10.39 20.01 1.61
C ARG A 109 -9.16 20.82 1.98
N ILE A 110 -8.03 20.47 1.38
CA ILE A 110 -6.74 21.14 1.57
C ILE A 110 -6.30 21.65 0.19
N PRO A 111 -6.50 22.95 -0.11
CA PRO A 111 -6.22 23.51 -1.43
C PRO A 111 -4.81 23.20 -1.94
N GLU A 112 -3.82 23.23 -1.05
CA GLU A 112 -2.41 23.01 -1.38
C GLU A 112 -2.12 21.58 -1.85
N LEU A 113 -2.87 20.59 -1.37
CA LEU A 113 -2.71 19.19 -1.80
C LEU A 113 -3.50 18.88 -3.07
N THR A 114 -4.48 19.71 -3.42
CA THR A 114 -5.27 19.62 -4.65
C THR A 114 -4.72 20.50 -5.78
N ASP A 115 -3.63 21.21 -5.55
CA ASP A 115 -3.05 22.11 -6.52
C ASP A 115 -2.34 21.33 -7.65
N ASP A 116 -2.76 21.58 -8.89
CA ASP A 116 -2.23 20.87 -10.07
C ASP A 116 -0.73 21.13 -10.26
N SER A 117 -0.22 22.31 -9.89
CA SER A 117 1.21 22.60 -10.02
C SER A 117 2.04 21.74 -9.06
N PHE A 118 1.57 21.58 -7.82
CA PHE A 118 2.18 20.67 -6.83
C PHE A 118 2.09 19.21 -7.27
N LEU A 119 0.90 18.72 -7.67
CA LEU A 119 0.71 17.34 -8.12
C LEU A 119 1.61 17.02 -9.32
N ASN A 120 1.80 17.99 -10.23
CA ASN A 120 2.67 17.84 -11.39
C ASN A 120 4.17 17.75 -11.07
N MET A 121 4.60 18.27 -9.91
CA MET A 121 5.99 18.15 -9.45
C MET A 121 6.31 16.82 -8.77
N LEU A 122 5.30 16.10 -8.29
CA LEU A 122 5.50 14.79 -7.65
C LEU A 122 5.85 13.73 -8.69
N PRO A 123 6.76 12.79 -8.36
CA PRO A 123 6.92 11.59 -9.16
C PRO A 123 5.59 10.87 -9.16
N VAL A 124 5.03 10.70 -10.34
CA VAL A 124 4.07 9.62 -10.59
C VAL A 124 4.87 8.35 -10.36
N ARG A 125 4.29 7.33 -9.73
CA ARG A 125 4.84 5.98 -9.91
C ARG A 125 4.80 5.75 -11.40
N ASN A 126 5.92 5.98 -12.08
CA ASN A 126 6.13 5.44 -13.41
C ASN A 126 5.99 3.95 -13.15
N PRO A 127 4.90 3.30 -13.57
CA PRO A 127 4.87 1.87 -13.42
C PRO A 127 6.12 1.45 -14.19
N ALA A 128 7.08 0.78 -13.53
CA ALA A 128 8.03 -0.03 -14.29
C ALA A 128 7.15 -0.78 -15.29
N PRO A 129 7.29 -0.54 -16.61
CA PRO A 129 6.19 -0.53 -17.56
C PRO A 129 5.25 -1.67 -17.25
N VAL A 130 4.21 -1.37 -16.48
CA VAL A 130 3.04 -2.22 -16.43
C VAL A 130 2.41 -1.80 -17.72
N GLN A 131 2.89 -2.44 -18.80
CA GLN A 131 2.07 -2.64 -19.97
C GLN A 131 0.71 -2.95 -19.37
N LYS A 132 -0.27 -2.05 -19.52
CA LYS A 132 -1.66 -2.49 -19.52
C LYS A 132 -1.60 -3.64 -20.50
N PRO A 133 -1.71 -4.90 -20.04
CA PRO A 133 -1.55 -5.94 -21.00
C PRO A 133 -2.86 -5.85 -21.74
N ILE A 134 -2.69 -5.50 -23.01
CA ILE A 134 -3.68 -5.57 -24.06
C ILE A 134 -4.53 -6.78 -23.72
N ALA A 135 -5.86 -6.61 -23.64
CA ALA A 135 -6.76 -7.74 -23.54
C ALA A 135 -6.41 -8.72 -24.67
N GLY A 136 -5.67 -9.76 -24.33
CA GLY A 136 -4.85 -10.47 -25.29
C GLY A 136 -4.04 -11.54 -24.59
N LYS A 137 -4.21 -12.77 -25.06
CA LYS A 137 -3.46 -13.94 -24.60
C LYS A 137 -1.95 -13.64 -24.63
N PRO A 138 -1.14 -14.23 -23.73
CA PRO A 138 0.30 -14.06 -23.75
C PRO A 138 0.87 -14.37 -25.13
N THR A 139 1.87 -13.60 -25.55
CA THR A 139 2.57 -13.81 -26.82
C THR A 139 3.26 -15.17 -26.85
N ALA A 140 3.49 -15.74 -28.03
CA ALA A 140 4.17 -17.04 -28.18
C ALA A 140 5.55 -17.06 -27.49
N ALA A 141 6.26 -15.93 -27.47
CA ALA A 141 7.53 -15.78 -26.76
C ALA A 141 7.37 -15.86 -25.23
N GLN A 142 6.35 -15.22 -24.66
CA GLN A 142 6.04 -15.30 -23.22
C GLN A 142 5.63 -16.73 -22.82
N VAL A 143 4.83 -17.40 -23.64
CA VAL A 143 4.43 -18.80 -23.39
C VAL A 143 5.65 -19.72 -23.43
N SER A 144 6.58 -19.52 -24.37
CA SER A 144 7.82 -20.29 -24.44
C SER A 144 8.70 -20.07 -23.19
N LEU A 145 8.81 -18.83 -22.70
CA LEU A 145 9.54 -18.52 -21.48
C LEU A 145 8.92 -19.19 -20.25
N LEU A 146 7.59 -19.11 -20.09
CA LEU A 146 6.86 -19.77 -19.00
C LEU A 146 7.05 -21.30 -19.06
N SER A 147 7.03 -21.89 -20.24
CA SER A 147 7.29 -23.32 -20.43
C SER A 147 8.71 -23.71 -19.99
N GLN A 148 9.73 -22.91 -20.34
CA GLN A 148 11.10 -23.13 -19.89
C GLN A 148 11.22 -22.99 -18.37
N GLN A 149 10.60 -21.98 -17.78
CA GLN A 149 10.58 -21.79 -16.32
C GLN A 149 9.95 -22.99 -15.61
N LEU A 150 8.84 -23.52 -16.11
CA LEU A 150 8.18 -24.69 -15.53
C LEU A 150 9.08 -25.93 -15.57
N LEU A 151 9.81 -26.14 -16.69
CA LEU A 151 10.77 -27.22 -16.81
C LEU A 151 11.91 -27.09 -15.79
N GLU A 152 12.44 -25.88 -15.57
CA GLU A 152 13.47 -25.65 -14.55
C GLU A 152 12.95 -25.90 -13.13
N VAL A 153 11.73 -25.44 -12.83
CA VAL A 153 11.07 -25.71 -11.54
C VAL A 153 10.93 -27.22 -11.29
N SER A 154 10.60 -28.00 -12.32
CA SER A 154 10.44 -29.45 -12.21
C SER A 154 11.72 -30.20 -11.79
N LYS A 155 12.90 -29.63 -12.08
CA LYS A 155 14.21 -30.23 -11.76
C LYS A 155 14.64 -29.99 -10.31
N LEU A 156 13.95 -29.10 -9.60
CA LEU A 156 14.31 -28.72 -8.22
C LEU A 156 13.91 -29.80 -7.21
N ALA A 157 14.66 -29.83 -6.10
CA ALA A 157 14.33 -30.66 -4.94
C ALA A 157 12.99 -30.23 -4.31
N PRO A 158 12.29 -31.10 -3.56
CA PRO A 158 10.91 -30.87 -3.13
C PRO A 158 10.62 -29.53 -2.45
N GLN A 159 11.44 -29.14 -1.48
CA GLN A 159 11.29 -27.89 -0.71
C GLN A 159 11.51 -26.63 -1.57
N PRO A 160 12.67 -26.44 -2.26
CA PRO A 160 12.86 -25.27 -3.12
C PRO A 160 11.91 -25.25 -4.32
N ARG A 161 11.43 -26.41 -4.77
CA ARG A 161 10.43 -26.51 -5.84
C ARG A 161 9.11 -25.87 -5.47
N GLY A 162 8.64 -26.04 -4.22
CA GLY A 162 7.40 -25.42 -3.75
C GLY A 162 7.42 -23.89 -3.90
N TYR A 163 8.45 -23.25 -3.35
CA TYR A 163 8.62 -21.79 -3.45
C TYR A 163 8.82 -21.32 -4.90
N ALA A 164 9.57 -22.06 -5.71
CA ALA A 164 9.76 -21.73 -7.11
C ALA A 164 8.48 -21.88 -7.92
N PHE A 165 7.62 -22.84 -7.55
CA PHE A 165 6.32 -23.05 -8.17
C PHE A 165 5.32 -21.96 -7.81
N GLU A 166 5.28 -21.49 -6.56
CA GLU A 166 4.48 -20.32 -6.15
C GLU A 166 4.83 -19.10 -7.01
N LYS A 167 6.13 -18.82 -7.16
CA LYS A 167 6.62 -17.73 -8.02
C LYS A 167 6.22 -17.92 -9.49
N PHE A 168 6.35 -19.14 -10.01
CA PHE A 168 5.93 -19.45 -11.38
C PHE A 168 4.43 -19.21 -11.59
N LEU A 169 3.56 -19.62 -10.65
CA LEU A 169 2.12 -19.40 -10.74
C LEU A 169 1.78 -17.91 -10.71
N HIS A 170 2.47 -17.13 -9.88
CA HIS A 170 2.33 -15.68 -9.89
C HIS A 170 2.66 -15.09 -11.28
N ASP A 171 3.79 -15.46 -11.87
CA ASP A 171 4.22 -14.98 -13.19
C ASP A 171 3.27 -15.41 -14.31
N LEU A 172 2.74 -16.64 -14.22
CA LEU A 172 1.70 -17.16 -15.11
C LEU A 172 0.45 -16.29 -15.05
N PHE A 173 -0.11 -16.07 -13.86
CA PHE A 173 -1.33 -15.25 -13.71
C PHE A 173 -1.11 -13.80 -14.12
N ALA A 174 0.09 -13.25 -13.89
CA ALA A 174 0.46 -11.92 -14.35
C ALA A 174 0.47 -11.84 -15.89
N ALA A 175 0.98 -12.88 -16.56
CA ALA A 175 0.99 -12.96 -18.03
C ALA A 175 -0.41 -13.08 -18.65
N TYR A 176 -1.40 -13.55 -17.89
CA TYR A 176 -2.82 -13.63 -18.28
C TYR A 176 -3.66 -12.48 -17.71
N ASN A 177 -3.05 -11.49 -17.06
CA ASN A 177 -3.69 -10.28 -16.52
C ASN A 177 -4.70 -10.55 -15.40
N LEU A 178 -4.49 -11.63 -14.67
CA LEU A 178 -5.38 -12.05 -13.59
C LEU A 178 -5.05 -11.37 -12.25
N ALA A 179 -4.37 -10.21 -12.28
CA ALA A 179 -3.99 -9.43 -11.09
C ALA A 179 -3.59 -10.28 -9.87
N PRO A 180 -2.56 -11.15 -9.99
CA PRO A 180 -2.19 -12.06 -8.93
C PRO A 180 -1.71 -11.32 -7.68
N ARG A 181 -1.98 -11.92 -6.52
CA ARG A 181 -1.45 -11.52 -5.22
C ARG A 181 -0.65 -12.70 -4.69
N GLY A 182 0.57 -12.40 -4.20
CA GLY A 182 1.43 -13.41 -3.57
C GLY A 182 0.84 -13.94 -2.26
N SER A 183 1.53 -14.90 -1.65
CA SER A 183 1.09 -15.53 -0.41
C SER A 183 0.84 -14.51 0.70
N PHE A 184 -0.20 -14.76 1.48
CA PHE A 184 -0.60 -13.91 2.61
C PHE A 184 -1.12 -14.77 3.77
N ARG A 185 -1.05 -14.20 4.97
CA ARG A 185 -1.53 -14.84 6.19
C ARG A 185 -2.78 -14.14 6.71
N LEU A 186 -3.82 -14.93 6.92
CA LEU A 186 -4.98 -14.57 7.72
C LEU A 186 -4.77 -15.15 9.12
N THR A 187 -5.54 -14.69 10.12
CA THR A 187 -5.38 -15.14 11.51
C THR A 187 -5.54 -16.66 11.62
N GLY A 188 -4.42 -17.39 11.70
CA GLY A 188 -4.37 -18.85 11.81
C GLY A 188 -4.24 -19.64 10.49
N GLU A 189 -4.24 -18.98 9.32
CA GLU A 189 -4.22 -19.64 8.00
C GLU A 189 -3.25 -18.94 7.03
N GLN A 190 -2.48 -19.72 6.27
CA GLN A 190 -1.62 -19.21 5.19
C GLN A 190 -2.23 -19.64 3.85
N ILE A 191 -2.39 -18.68 2.95
CA ILE A 191 -2.87 -18.90 1.59
C ILE A 191 -1.70 -18.66 0.63
N ASP A 192 -1.48 -19.57 -0.32
CA ASP A 192 -0.37 -19.51 -1.28
C ASP A 192 -0.51 -18.33 -2.26
N GLY A 193 -1.74 -17.90 -2.55
CA GLY A 193 -1.97 -16.68 -3.31
C GLY A 193 -3.45 -16.43 -3.64
N SER A 194 -3.69 -15.41 -4.46
CA SER A 194 -5.01 -15.20 -5.06
C SER A 194 -4.90 -14.51 -6.42
N PHE A 195 -5.94 -14.60 -7.24
CA PHE A 195 -6.00 -13.91 -8.52
C PHE A 195 -7.44 -13.43 -8.80
N ALA A 196 -7.57 -12.39 -9.62
CA ALA A 196 -8.86 -11.85 -10.04
C ALA A 196 -9.23 -12.38 -11.43
N LEU A 197 -10.44 -12.93 -11.55
CA LEU A 197 -11.02 -13.36 -12.81
C LEU A 197 -12.46 -12.83 -12.86
N GLU A 198 -12.80 -12.12 -13.94
CA GLU A 198 -14.16 -11.58 -14.16
C GLU A 198 -14.70 -10.68 -13.01
N GLY A 199 -13.80 -10.04 -12.26
CA GLY A 199 -14.16 -9.17 -11.13
C GLY A 199 -14.25 -9.90 -9.79
N GLU A 200 -14.16 -11.22 -9.78
CA GLU A 200 -14.16 -12.05 -8.58
C GLU A 200 -12.73 -12.44 -8.17
N THR A 201 -12.50 -12.59 -6.86
CA THR A 201 -11.21 -13.03 -6.31
C THR A 201 -11.24 -14.52 -6.02
N TYR A 202 -10.34 -15.27 -6.64
CA TYR A 202 -10.12 -16.69 -6.40
C TYR A 202 -8.91 -16.88 -5.50
N LEU A 203 -9.07 -17.70 -4.46
CA LEU A 203 -7.96 -18.15 -3.62
C LEU A 203 -7.24 -19.31 -4.30
N LEU A 204 -5.91 -19.31 -4.17
CA LEU A 204 -5.04 -20.31 -4.75
C LEU A 204 -4.34 -21.08 -3.62
N GLU A 205 -4.44 -22.40 -3.70
CA GLU A 205 -3.62 -23.36 -2.94
C GLU A 205 -2.89 -24.23 -3.96
N ALA A 206 -1.57 -24.31 -3.89
CA ALA A 206 -0.75 -24.92 -4.91
C ALA A 206 0.08 -26.07 -4.35
N LYS A 207 -0.26 -27.30 -4.75
CA LYS A 207 0.50 -28.50 -4.39
C LYS A 207 1.23 -29.08 -5.58
N TRP A 208 2.55 -29.21 -5.47
CA TRP A 208 3.35 -29.97 -6.44
C TRP A 208 3.60 -31.40 -5.94
N GLN A 209 3.23 -32.40 -6.75
CA GLN A 209 3.53 -33.80 -6.48
C GLN A 209 3.90 -34.53 -7.77
N ASN A 210 4.84 -35.49 -7.66
CA ASN A 210 5.27 -36.30 -8.80
C ASN A 210 4.34 -37.52 -9.03
N GLU A 211 3.60 -37.90 -8.00
CA GLU A 211 2.58 -38.94 -8.06
C GLU A 211 1.24 -38.33 -8.51
N TYR A 212 0.42 -39.13 -9.17
CA TYR A 212 -0.90 -38.72 -9.59
C TYR A 212 -1.77 -38.39 -8.37
N SER A 213 -2.43 -37.22 -8.40
CA SER A 213 -3.43 -36.83 -7.39
C SER A 213 -4.76 -37.46 -7.76
N GLY A 214 -5.16 -38.50 -7.04
CA GLY A 214 -6.47 -39.12 -7.17
C GLY A 214 -6.42 -40.61 -6.81
N ILE A 215 -7.42 -41.08 -6.07
CA ILE A 215 -7.72 -42.52 -5.99
C ILE A 215 -8.48 -42.85 -7.28
N CYS A 216 -7.99 -43.84 -8.05
CA CYS A 216 -8.76 -44.42 -9.14
C CYS A 216 -9.97 -45.18 -8.61
#